data_AF-A0AAV4KQE3-F1
#
_entry.id   AF-A0AAV4KQE3-F1
#
_cell.length_a   1.000
_cell.length_b   1.000
_cell.length_c   1.000
_cell.angle_alpha   90.00
_cell.angle_beta   90.00
_cell.angle_gamma   90.00
#
_symmetry.space_group_name_H-M   'P 1'
#
loop_
_entity.id
_entity.type
_entity.pdbx_description
1 polymer ?
#
loop_
_entity_poly.entity_id
_entity_poly.type
_entity_poly.pdbx_seq_one_letter_code
_entity_poly.pdbx_strand_id
1 'polypeptide(L)' 'MGRRSPYPEEFRKDAVALYRAAAGKRTYAAVAADLGITTESLRTWIRKDEAQAVARTP' A
#
# COMPACT_ATOMS: atom_id res chain seq x y z
N MET A 1 15.28 10.50 19.81
CA MET A 1 15.33 9.48 18.74
C MET A 1 13.93 9.37 18.15
N GLY A 2 13.67 10.04 17.03
CA GLY A 2 12.34 10.01 16.39
C GLY A 2 12.00 8.56 16.05
N ARG A 3 10.83 8.10 16.50
CA ARG A 3 10.32 6.76 16.16
C ARG A 3 10.12 6.74 14.65
N ARG A 4 11.15 6.28 13.94
CA ARG A 4 11.09 6.02 12.51
C ARG A 4 9.96 5.01 12.36
N SER A 5 8.83 5.46 11.83
CA SER A 5 7.69 4.59 11.62
C SER A 5 8.21 3.35 10.89
N PRO A 6 7.82 2.14 11.32
CA PRO A 6 8.40 0.89 10.80
C PRO A 6 8.32 0.78 9.28
N TYR A 7 7.39 1.53 8.67
CA TYR A 7 7.24 1.67 7.23
C TYR A 7 7.28 3.16 6.83
N PRO A 8 8.31 3.62 6.09
CA PRO A 8 8.34 4.97 5.53
C PRO A 8 7.22 5.16 4.50
N GLU A 9 6.84 6.40 4.22
CA GLU A 9 5.75 6.69 3.28
C GLU A 9 6.05 6.21 1.86
N GLU A 10 7.31 6.27 1.43
CA GLU A 10 7.77 5.75 0.14
C GLU A 10 7.48 4.25 0.01
N PHE A 11 7.75 3.47 1.07
CA PHE A 11 7.46 2.04 1.08
C PHE A 11 5.96 1.75 0.93
N ARG A 12 5.10 2.54 1.58
CA ARG A 12 3.64 2.39 1.47
C ARG A 12 3.16 2.70 0.05
N LYS A 13 3.69 3.77 -0.55
CA LYS A 13 3.37 4.16 -1.94
C LYS A 13 3.82 3.09 -2.92
N ASP A 14 5.02 2.55 -2.75
CA ASP A 14 5.56 1.48 -3.58
C ASP A 14 4.72 0.21 -3.48
N ALA A 15 4.34 -0.19 -2.26
CA ALA A 15 3.45 -1.33 -2.02
C ALA A 15 2.08 -1.18 -2.72
N VAL A 16 1.47 0.01 -2.65
CA VAL A 16 0.22 0.33 -3.34
C VAL A 16 0.39 0.33 -4.86
N ALA A 17 1.48 0.93 -5.36
CA ALA A 17 1.79 0.98 -6.78
C ALA A 17 2.03 -0.42 -7.36
N LEU A 18 2.75 -1.28 -6.64
CA LEU A 18 3.00 -2.67 -7.02
C LEU A 18 1.71 -3.48 -7.09
N TYR A 19 0.79 -3.32 -6.14
CA TYR A 19 -0.53 -3.95 -6.20
C TYR A 19 -1.37 -3.45 -7.40
N ARG A 20 -1.39 -2.13 -7.65
CA ARG A 20 -2.12 -1.56 -8.79
C ARG A 20 -1.52 -1.97 -10.14
N ALA A 21 -0.19 -1.97 -10.26
CA ALA A 21 0.53 -2.40 -11.45
C ALA A 21 0.30 -3.89 -11.76
N ALA A 22 0.05 -4.71 -10.72
CA ALA A 22 -0.33 -6.10 -10.91
C ALA A 22 -1.75 -6.27 -11.52
N ALA A 23 -2.55 -5.21 -11.67
CA ALA A 23 -3.86 -5.21 -12.34
C ALA A 23 -4.79 -6.36 -11.90
N GLY A 24 -4.78 -6.70 -10.60
CA GLY A 24 -5.58 -7.80 -10.04
C GLY A 24 -5.00 -9.21 -10.24
N LYS A 25 -3.85 -9.37 -10.91
CA LYS A 25 -3.14 -10.66 -11.02
C LYS A 25 -2.54 -11.12 -9.70
N ARG A 26 -2.26 -10.19 -8.77
CA ARG A 26 -1.78 -10.49 -7.42
C ARG A 26 -2.86 -10.16 -6.39
N THR A 27 -3.03 -11.07 -5.43
CA THR A 27 -3.89 -10.85 -4.26
C THR A 27 -3.16 -10.00 -3.23
N TYR A 28 -3.92 -9.36 -2.33
CA TYR A 28 -3.36 -8.61 -1.20
C TYR A 28 -2.40 -9.47 -0.36
N ALA A 29 -2.73 -10.75 -0.15
CA ALA A 29 -1.90 -11.66 0.64
C ALA A 29 -0.55 -11.96 -0.05
N ALA A 30 -0.55 -12.15 -1.37
CA ALA A 30 0.69 -12.40 -2.11
C ALA A 30 1.63 -11.18 -2.08
N VAL A 31 1.08 -9.98 -2.28
CA VAL A 31 1.86 -8.73 -2.19
C VAL A 31 2.35 -8.49 -0.76
N ALA A 32 1.52 -8.74 0.24
CA ALA A 32 1.90 -8.56 1.64
C ALA A 32 3.01 -9.53 2.07
N ALA A 33 2.95 -10.79 1.63
CA ALA A 33 3.98 -11.80 1.89
C ALA A 33 5.32 -11.45 1.24
N ASP A 34 5.31 -10.96 -0.01
CA ASP A 34 6.50 -10.51 -0.75
C ASP A 34 7.19 -9.32 -0.04
N LEU A 35 6.39 -8.40 0.51
CA LEU A 35 6.86 -7.20 1.22
C LEU A 35 7.13 -7.43 2.72
N GLY A 36 6.83 -8.61 3.25
CA GLY A 36 6.97 -8.91 4.68
C GLY A 36 6.04 -8.13 5.60
N ILE A 37 4.86 -7.71 5.11
CA ILE A 37 3.85 -6.96 5.87
C ILE A 37 2.57 -7.77 6.07
N THR A 38 1.67 -7.27 6.91
CA THR A 38 0.34 -7.86 7.04
C THR A 38 -0.58 -7.43 5.89
N THR A 39 -1.40 -8.37 5.41
CA THR A 39 -2.44 -8.12 4.40
C THR A 39 -3.35 -6.95 4.78
N GLU A 40 -3.69 -6.83 6.07
CA GLU A 40 -4.48 -5.72 6.59
C GLU A 40 -3.78 -4.37 6.45
N SER A 41 -2.47 -4.28 6.72
CA SER A 41 -1.69 -3.06 6.52
C SER A 41 -1.74 -2.60 5.07
N LEU A 42 -1.51 -3.52 4.14
CA LEU A 42 -1.58 -3.25 2.71
C LEU A 42 -2.98 -2.75 2.29
N ARG A 43 -4.03 -3.42 2.79
CA ARG A 43 -5.43 -3.02 2.50
C ARG A 43 -5.74 -1.62 3.01
N THR A 44 -5.31 -1.27 4.22
CA THR A 44 -5.49 0.08 4.78
C THR A 44 -4.76 1.13 3.95
N TRP A 45 -3.56 0.85 3.45
CA TRP A 45 -2.81 1.79 2.62
C TRP A 45 -3.47 1.99 1.26
N ILE A 46 -3.90 0.92 0.59
CA ILE A 46 -4.60 1.00 -0.70
C ILE A 46 -5.88 1.82 -0.57
N ARG A 47 -6.70 1.57 0.47
CA ARG A 47 -7.92 2.36 0.70
C ARG A 47 -7.64 3.84 0.97
N LYS A 48 -6.60 4.16 1.75
CA LYS A 48 -6.20 5.54 1.99
C LYS A 48 -5.72 6.23 0.72
N ASP A 49 -4.98 5.52 -0.13
CA ASP A 49 -4.52 6.02 -1.42
C ASP A 49 -5.68 6.22 -2.41
N GLU A 50 -6.63 5.28 -2.48
CA GLU A 50 -7.85 5.42 -3.30
C GLU A 50 -8.70 6.61 -2.86
N ALA A 51 -8.90 6.79 -1.55
CA ALA A 51 -9.60 7.96 -1.02
C ALA A 51 -8.88 9.28 -1.35
N GLN A 52 -7.54 9.29 -1.31
CA GLN A 52 -6.73 10.43 -1.75
C GLN A 52 -6.82 10.66 -3.26
N ALA A 53 -6.82 9.60 -4.07
CA ALA A 53 -6.92 9.70 -5.53
C ALA A 53 -8.28 10.26 -5.97
N VAL A 54 -9.37 9.83 -5.32
CA VAL A 54 -10.71 10.35 -5.61
C VAL A 54 -10.84 11.82 -5.20
N ALA A 55 -10.25 12.22 -4.08
CA ALA A 55 -10.26 13.61 -3.61
C ALA A 55 -9.41 14.56 -4.48
N ARG A 56 -8.51 14.02 -5.31
CA ARG A 56 -7.65 14.78 -6.23
C ARG A 56 -8.27 14.97 -7.62
N THR A 57 -9.45 14.42 -7.86
CA THR A 57 -10.17 14.58 -9.12
C THR A 57 -11.43 15.41 -8.83
N PRO A 58 -11.49 16.69 -9.24
CA PRO A 58 -12.67 17.54 -9.08
C PRO A 58 -13.84 17.12 -9.98
#